data_AF-A0A9X6X8G5-F1
#
_entry.id   AF-A0A9X6X8G5-F1
#
_cell.length_a   1.000
_cell.length_b   1.000
_cell.length_c   1.000
_cell.angle_alpha   90.00
_cell.angle_beta   90.00
_cell.angle_gamma   90.00
#
_symmetry.space_group_name_H-M   'P 1'
#
loop_
_entity.id
_entity.type
_entity.pdbx_description
1 polymer ?
#
loop_
_entity_poly.entity_id
_entity_poly.type
_entity_poly.pdbx_seq_one_letter_code
_entity_poly.pdbx_strand_id
1 'polypeptide(L)'
;MEDHFDKSLELELLLENFGKINTLKIIQDISTLADIHNVRQKEPFGLGHAILCAKKFIGNEPFAVLLGDDIIDSKTPALKQMIHKYNEVQPSILGCKEVPLQDVNKYGIVNYSKFKKDIFKVKGLIEKPNVESTPSSQAIVGRYILTPTIFEMLEQIKPDLKGEYQLTEAIDLLLTKEPVFSYLIQGNRYDIGDKFGFLQASIDFALKRTELKKPLEKYLKELVLKDDKLSDSKKINLLINFKQLKRSAKNALLFLYSIILL
;
A
#
# COMPACT_ATOMS: atom_id res chain seq x y z
N MET A 1 -3.74 -22.77 0.85
CA MET A 1 -3.17 -21.51 1.35
C MET A 1 -2.37 -21.73 2.62
N GLU A 2 -2.84 -22.57 3.57
CA GLU A 2 -2.10 -22.89 4.80
C GLU A 2 -0.64 -23.29 4.52
N ASP A 3 -0.39 -24.20 3.56
CA ASP A 3 0.98 -24.66 3.26
C ASP A 3 1.78 -23.77 2.29
N HIS A 4 1.24 -22.61 1.86
CA HIS A 4 1.89 -21.81 0.81
C HIS A 4 3.23 -21.20 1.26
N PHE A 5 3.38 -21.00 2.57
CA PHE A 5 4.58 -20.43 3.17
C PHE A 5 5.37 -21.42 4.03
N ASP A 6 4.90 -22.66 4.13
CA ASP A 6 5.62 -23.74 4.78
C ASP A 6 6.61 -24.41 3.83
N LYS A 7 7.54 -25.20 4.39
CA LYS A 7 8.48 -25.98 3.60
C LYS A 7 7.74 -26.96 2.69
N SER A 8 8.01 -26.87 1.39
CA SER A 8 7.52 -27.81 0.39
C SER A 8 8.66 -28.72 -0.07
N LEU A 9 8.88 -29.81 0.66
CA LEU A 9 9.95 -30.78 0.38
C LEU A 9 9.93 -31.29 -1.07
N GLU A 10 8.74 -31.54 -1.61
CA GLU A 10 8.58 -31.98 -3.01
C GLU A 10 9.07 -30.91 -4.00
N LEU A 11 8.67 -29.65 -3.82
CA LEU A 11 9.11 -28.55 -4.67
C LEU A 11 10.62 -28.30 -4.53
N GLU A 12 11.14 -28.34 -3.31
CA GLU A 12 12.56 -28.14 -3.04
C GLU A 12 13.41 -29.22 -3.74
N LEU A 13 13.04 -30.50 -3.60
CA LEU A 13 13.70 -31.63 -4.27
C LEU A 13 13.61 -31.53 -5.79
N LEU A 14 12.46 -31.12 -6.34
CA LEU A 14 12.32 -30.90 -7.79
C LEU A 14 13.25 -29.78 -8.28
N LEU A 15 13.30 -28.65 -7.57
CA LEU A 15 14.18 -27.53 -7.93
C LEU A 15 15.66 -27.90 -7.83
N GLU A 16 16.04 -28.67 -6.81
CA GLU A 16 17.39 -29.22 -6.66
C GLU A 16 17.75 -30.17 -7.81
N ASN A 17 16.87 -31.13 -8.12
CA ASN A 17 17.06 -32.08 -9.22
C ASN A 17 17.17 -31.38 -10.59
N PHE A 18 16.43 -30.29 -10.81
CA PHE A 18 16.53 -29.47 -12.02
C PHE A 18 17.68 -28.44 -11.99
N GLY A 19 18.51 -28.42 -10.94
CA GLY A 19 19.65 -27.51 -10.80
C GLY A 19 19.25 -26.03 -10.66
N LYS A 20 18.00 -25.72 -10.30
CA LYS A 20 17.47 -24.36 -10.15
C LYS A 20 17.81 -23.75 -8.78
N ILE A 21 19.09 -23.74 -8.44
CA ILE A 21 19.62 -23.39 -7.10
C ILE A 21 19.15 -22.00 -6.63
N ASN A 22 19.12 -21.00 -7.53
CA ASN A 22 18.68 -19.66 -7.17
C ASN A 22 17.19 -19.63 -6.77
N THR A 23 16.34 -20.39 -7.46
CA THR A 23 14.91 -20.47 -7.16
C THR A 23 14.68 -21.26 -5.88
N LEU A 24 15.42 -22.36 -5.67
CA LEU A 24 15.40 -23.13 -4.44
C LEU A 24 15.69 -22.24 -3.22
N LYS A 25 16.75 -21.43 -3.31
CA LYS A 25 17.12 -20.51 -2.23
C LYS A 25 16.01 -19.52 -1.90
N ILE A 26 15.35 -18.94 -2.91
CA ILE A 26 14.22 -18.02 -2.70
C ILE A 26 13.09 -18.71 -1.93
N ILE A 27 12.73 -19.94 -2.29
CA ILE A 27 11.67 -20.70 -1.61
C ILE A 27 12.04 -20.97 -0.14
N GLN A 28 13.27 -21.41 0.11
CA GLN A 28 13.76 -21.67 1.46
C GLN A 28 13.81 -20.40 2.32
N ASP A 29 14.26 -19.28 1.74
CA ASP A 29 14.31 -17.98 2.42
C ASP A 29 12.91 -17.49 2.83
N ILE A 30 11.87 -17.75 2.01
CA ILE A 30 10.47 -17.40 2.36
C ILE A 30 10.01 -18.18 3.60
N SER A 31 10.26 -19.49 3.63
CA SER A 31 9.83 -20.36 4.75
C SER A 31 10.49 -20.05 6.09
N THR A 32 11.59 -19.29 6.09
CA THR A 32 12.35 -18.93 7.30
C THR A 32 12.16 -17.47 7.71
N LEU A 33 11.34 -16.71 6.97
CA LEU A 33 11.21 -15.26 7.15
C LEU A 33 10.42 -14.89 8.41
N ALA A 34 9.35 -15.62 8.70
CA ALA A 34 8.45 -15.35 9.82
C ALA A 34 7.57 -16.57 10.14
N ASP A 35 7.10 -16.65 11.38
CA ASP A 35 6.02 -17.56 11.77
C ASP A 35 4.69 -17.04 11.20
N ILE A 36 3.98 -17.88 10.44
CA ILE A 36 2.76 -17.49 9.75
C ILE A 36 1.57 -18.23 10.34
N HIS A 37 0.61 -17.47 10.85
CA HIS A 37 -0.64 -17.99 11.37
C HIS A 37 -1.81 -17.55 10.49
N ASN A 38 -2.70 -18.49 10.19
CA ASN A 38 -3.89 -18.24 9.38
C ASN A 38 -5.14 -18.21 10.25
N VAL A 39 -6.00 -17.22 9.99
CA VAL A 39 -7.32 -17.11 10.61
C VAL A 39 -8.36 -17.00 9.52
N ARG A 40 -9.48 -17.70 9.69
CA ARG A 40 -10.57 -17.70 8.70
C ARG A 40 -11.58 -16.62 9.03
N GLN A 41 -11.72 -15.65 8.13
CA GLN A 41 -12.92 -14.83 8.03
C GLN A 41 -14.00 -15.64 7.31
N LYS A 42 -15.03 -16.08 8.05
CA LYS A 42 -16.07 -16.97 7.50
C LYS A 42 -16.98 -16.26 6.48
N GLU A 43 -17.27 -15.00 6.73
CA GLU A 43 -18.14 -14.17 5.91
C GLU A 43 -17.45 -12.83 5.63
N PRO A 44 -17.59 -12.25 4.43
CA PRO A 44 -16.86 -11.05 4.00
C PRO A 44 -17.47 -9.76 4.59
N PHE A 45 -17.62 -9.69 5.91
CA PHE A 45 -18.18 -8.53 6.63
C PHE A 45 -17.21 -7.34 6.75
N GLY A 46 -16.32 -7.14 5.78
CA GLY A 46 -15.39 -6.01 5.74
C GLY A 46 -14.10 -6.18 6.56
N LEU A 47 -13.22 -5.17 6.43
CA LEU A 47 -11.88 -5.15 7.00
C LEU A 47 -11.87 -5.14 8.54
N GLY A 48 -12.79 -4.40 9.16
CA GLY A 48 -12.89 -4.34 10.61
C GLY A 48 -13.18 -5.72 11.20
N HIS A 49 -14.11 -6.47 10.61
CA HIS A 49 -14.40 -7.85 11.01
C HIS A 49 -13.20 -8.79 10.77
N ALA A 50 -12.46 -8.61 9.67
CA ALA A 50 -11.25 -9.38 9.38
C ALA A 50 -10.18 -9.19 10.48
N ILE A 51 -9.96 -7.96 10.92
CA ILE A 51 -9.04 -7.63 12.02
C ILE A 51 -9.56 -8.23 13.34
N LEU A 52 -10.86 -8.12 13.61
CA LEU A 52 -11.46 -8.68 14.83
C LEU A 52 -11.30 -10.20 14.92
N CYS A 53 -11.35 -10.92 13.79
CA CYS A 53 -11.08 -12.36 13.75
C CYS A 53 -9.67 -12.71 14.28
N ALA A 54 -8.68 -11.83 14.10
CA ALA A 54 -7.31 -12.01 14.58
C ALA A 54 -7.09 -11.65 16.06
N LYS A 55 -8.09 -11.08 16.76
CA LYS A 55 -8.00 -10.60 18.16
C LYS A 55 -7.35 -11.62 19.10
N LYS A 56 -7.76 -12.89 19.03
CA LYS A 56 -7.26 -13.95 19.91
C LYS A 56 -5.77 -14.28 19.70
N PHE A 57 -5.26 -14.09 18.50
CA PHE A 57 -3.86 -14.36 18.16
C PHE A 57 -2.96 -13.19 18.57
N ILE A 58 -3.44 -11.96 18.40
CA ILE A 58 -2.68 -10.75 18.70
C ILE A 58 -2.58 -10.51 20.22
N GLY A 59 -3.63 -10.83 20.98
CA GLY A 59 -3.64 -10.60 22.42
C GLY A 59 -3.71 -9.12 22.77
N ASN A 60 -2.90 -8.68 23.75
CA ASN A 60 -2.91 -7.31 24.28
C ASN A 60 -1.63 -6.53 23.92
N GLU A 61 -1.15 -6.68 22.69
CA GLU A 61 0.03 -5.98 22.19
C GLU A 61 -0.32 -5.08 20.99
N PRO A 62 0.39 -3.95 20.78
CA PRO A 62 0.22 -3.16 19.57
C PRO A 62 0.65 -3.95 18.35
N PHE A 63 -0.08 -3.82 17.25
CA PHE A 63 0.11 -4.64 16.06
C PHE A 63 0.01 -3.81 14.78
N ALA A 64 0.65 -4.30 13.73
CA ALA A 64 0.58 -3.68 12.42
C ALA A 64 -0.50 -4.35 11.54
N VAL A 65 -1.24 -3.56 10.77
CA VAL A 65 -2.13 -4.04 9.72
C VAL A 65 -1.59 -3.58 8.38
N LEU A 66 -1.43 -4.53 7.46
CA LEU A 66 -0.93 -4.28 6.11
C LEU A 66 -1.94 -4.84 5.10
N LEU A 67 -2.56 -3.97 4.31
CA LEU A 67 -3.42 -4.40 3.22
C LEU A 67 -2.54 -4.86 2.04
N GLY A 68 -2.82 -6.07 1.55
CA GLY A 68 -2.01 -6.76 0.54
C GLY A 68 -2.10 -6.16 -0.86
N ASP A 69 -3.13 -5.36 -1.12
CA ASP A 69 -3.36 -4.60 -2.33
C ASP A 69 -2.59 -3.28 -2.39
N ASP A 70 -1.99 -2.84 -1.27
CA ASP A 70 -1.20 -1.62 -1.22
C ASP A 70 0.30 -1.94 -1.25
N ILE A 71 0.97 -1.58 -2.35
CA ILE A 71 2.42 -1.65 -2.49
C ILE A 71 3.01 -0.26 -2.27
N ILE A 72 3.92 -0.12 -1.30
CA ILE A 72 4.62 1.14 -1.05
C ILE A 72 6.11 0.97 -1.31
N ASP A 73 6.55 1.54 -2.42
CA ASP A 73 7.93 1.56 -2.86
C ASP A 73 8.68 2.75 -2.26
N SER A 74 9.68 2.46 -1.42
CA SER A 74 10.38 3.47 -0.64
C SER A 74 11.78 2.99 -0.27
N LYS A 75 12.73 3.94 -0.08
CA LYS A 75 14.10 3.60 0.35
C LYS A 75 14.11 2.96 1.74
N THR A 76 13.34 3.52 2.67
CA THR A 76 13.11 2.94 3.99
C THR A 76 11.72 2.29 3.96
N PRO A 77 11.56 0.99 4.28
CA PRO A 77 10.25 0.34 4.22
C PRO A 77 9.17 1.11 4.98
N ALA A 78 7.98 1.24 4.39
CA ALA A 78 6.88 2.04 4.94
C ALA A 78 6.55 1.68 6.40
N LEU A 79 6.42 0.39 6.70
CA LEU A 79 6.16 -0.07 8.07
C LEU A 79 7.28 0.34 9.04
N LYS A 80 8.55 0.26 8.62
CA LYS A 80 9.69 0.68 9.45
C LYS A 80 9.64 2.18 9.76
N GLN A 81 9.25 3.00 8.79
CA GLN A 81 9.03 4.43 9.01
C GLN A 81 7.96 4.64 10.09
N MET A 82 6.84 3.90 10.00
CA MET A 82 5.75 4.00 10.97
C MET A 82 6.14 3.49 12.36
N ILE A 83 6.88 2.39 12.47
CA ILE A 83 7.36 1.86 13.76
C ILE A 83 8.24 2.88 14.47
N HIS A 84 9.13 3.57 13.74
CA HIS A 84 9.91 4.65 14.34
C HIS A 84 9.03 5.75 14.92
N LYS A 85 7.95 6.13 14.21
CA LYS A 85 7.00 7.14 14.68
C LYS A 85 6.16 6.64 15.84
N TYR A 86 5.78 5.37 15.83
CA TYR A 86 5.06 4.73 16.92
C TYR A 86 5.88 4.79 18.21
N ASN A 87 7.17 4.47 18.14
CA ASN A 87 8.06 4.55 19.29
C ASN A 87 8.23 5.98 19.85
N GLU A 88 8.00 7.03 19.04
CA GLU A 88 8.06 8.44 19.48
C GLU A 88 6.79 8.90 20.22
N VAL A 89 5.63 8.30 19.94
CA VAL A 89 4.33 8.77 20.49
C VAL A 89 3.64 7.73 21.37
N GLN A 90 3.67 6.45 21.00
CA GLN A 90 3.04 5.24 21.61
C GLN A 90 1.55 4.95 21.31
N PRO A 91 0.68 5.92 20.95
CA PRO A 91 -0.66 5.61 20.44
C PRO A 91 -0.69 5.13 18.99
N SER A 92 -1.87 4.68 18.55
CA SER A 92 -2.13 4.21 17.19
C SER A 92 -1.69 5.23 16.12
N ILE A 93 -1.09 4.72 15.03
CA ILE A 93 -0.63 5.52 13.88
C ILE A 93 -1.23 5.01 12.57
N LEU A 94 -1.82 5.94 11.82
CA LEU A 94 -2.35 5.73 10.48
C LEU A 94 -1.31 6.15 9.43
N GLY A 95 -0.98 5.22 8.53
CA GLY A 95 -0.19 5.53 7.35
C GLY A 95 -1.02 6.33 6.36
N CYS A 96 -0.52 7.46 5.89
CA CYS A 96 -1.26 8.34 4.98
C CYS A 96 -0.43 8.79 3.77
N LYS A 97 -1.15 9.23 2.74
CA LYS A 97 -0.64 9.93 1.55
C LYS A 97 -1.53 11.12 1.22
N GLU A 98 -0.93 12.14 0.62
CA GLU A 98 -1.71 13.17 -0.05
C GLU A 98 -2.23 12.63 -1.38
N VAL A 99 -3.52 12.82 -1.65
CA VAL A 99 -4.16 12.44 -2.91
C VAL A 99 -4.78 13.66 -3.59
N PRO A 100 -4.95 13.66 -4.93
CA PRO A 100 -5.74 14.67 -5.61
C PRO A 100 -7.14 14.77 -5.03
N LEU A 101 -7.70 15.98 -4.92
CA LEU A 101 -9.03 16.19 -4.33
C LEU A 101 -10.13 15.37 -5.01
N GLN A 102 -10.04 15.16 -6.33
CA GLN A 102 -10.98 14.33 -7.10
C GLN A 102 -10.96 12.84 -6.74
N ASP A 103 -9.91 12.37 -6.04
CA ASP A 103 -9.74 10.97 -5.66
C ASP A 103 -10.09 10.71 -4.18
N VAL A 104 -10.46 11.73 -3.40
CA VAL A 104 -10.72 11.59 -1.95
C VAL A 104 -11.88 10.65 -1.63
N ASN A 105 -12.86 10.54 -2.53
CA ASN A 105 -14.02 9.66 -2.39
C ASN A 105 -13.67 8.16 -2.53
N LYS A 106 -12.41 7.83 -2.82
CA LYS A 106 -11.92 6.45 -2.90
C LYS A 106 -11.35 5.95 -1.56
N TYR A 107 -11.11 6.85 -0.61
CA TYR A 107 -10.32 6.55 0.59
C TYR A 107 -11.01 7.00 1.87
N GLY A 108 -10.55 6.47 3.01
CA GLY A 108 -10.74 7.10 4.31
C GLY A 108 -9.88 8.37 4.39
N ILE A 109 -10.50 9.52 4.68
CA ILE A 109 -9.80 10.81 4.78
C ILE A 109 -9.70 11.23 6.25
N VAL A 110 -8.51 11.70 6.61
CA VAL A 110 -8.21 12.16 7.96
C VAL A 110 -8.49 13.66 8.07
N ASN A 111 -9.27 14.07 9.08
CA ASN A 111 -9.23 15.43 9.62
C ASN A 111 -8.13 15.49 10.70
N TYR A 112 -7.20 16.43 10.59
CA TYR A 112 -6.03 16.47 11.48
C TYR A 112 -5.62 17.88 11.89
N SER A 113 -4.77 17.93 12.90
CA SER A 113 -4.00 19.13 13.25
C SER A 113 -2.52 18.82 13.32
N LYS A 114 -1.69 19.81 13.00
CA LYS A 114 -0.24 19.68 13.10
C LYS A 114 0.16 19.40 14.55
N PHE A 115 1.00 18.39 14.76
CA PHE A 115 1.53 18.04 16.08
C PHE A 115 3.06 18.16 16.10
N LYS A 116 3.76 17.38 15.26
CA LYS A 116 5.20 17.48 15.02
C LYS A 116 5.44 17.59 13.51
N LYS A 117 6.71 17.67 13.09
CA LYS A 117 7.11 17.90 11.70
C LYS A 117 6.31 17.06 10.69
N ASP A 118 6.34 15.73 10.86
CA ASP A 118 5.72 14.78 9.92
C ASP A 118 4.62 13.92 10.58
N ILE A 119 4.22 14.26 11.81
CA ILE A 119 3.17 13.57 12.57
C ILE A 119 2.03 14.55 12.85
N PHE A 120 0.80 14.13 12.58
CA PHE A 120 -0.39 14.93 12.77
C PHE A 120 -1.33 14.25 13.77
N LYS A 121 -1.95 15.03 14.65
CA LYS A 121 -2.96 14.51 15.58
C LYS A 121 -4.30 14.44 14.85
N VAL A 122 -4.86 13.23 14.78
CA VAL A 122 -6.16 12.97 14.15
C VAL A 122 -7.27 13.56 15.02
N LYS A 123 -8.25 14.21 14.37
CA LYS A 123 -9.43 14.81 14.99
C LYS A 123 -10.74 14.15 14.58
N GLY A 124 -10.72 13.41 13.47
CA GLY A 124 -11.87 12.69 12.95
C GLY A 124 -11.50 11.99 11.65
N LEU A 125 -12.27 10.98 11.28
CA LEU A 125 -12.12 10.25 10.04
C LEU A 125 -13.44 10.20 9.28
N ILE A 126 -13.38 10.20 7.96
CA ILE A 126 -14.56 10.02 7.11
C ILE A 126 -14.22 9.00 6.03
N GLU A 127 -14.99 7.93 5.94
CA GLU A 127 -14.85 6.92 4.88
C GLU A 127 -15.49 7.44 3.59
N LYS A 128 -14.69 7.54 2.52
CA LYS A 128 -15.15 7.88 1.15
C LYS A 128 -16.04 9.13 1.11
N PRO A 129 -15.56 10.29 1.64
CA PRO A 129 -16.35 11.51 1.65
C PRO A 129 -16.66 12.01 0.25
N ASN A 130 -17.70 12.83 0.12
CA ASN A 130 -17.88 13.64 -1.07
C ASN A 130 -16.72 14.64 -1.20
N VAL A 131 -16.30 14.92 -2.43
CA VAL A 131 -15.20 15.85 -2.73
C VAL A 131 -15.43 17.23 -2.09
N GLU A 132 -16.67 17.71 -2.10
CA GLU A 132 -17.05 19.03 -1.56
C GLU A 132 -17.05 19.09 -0.03
N SER A 133 -17.18 17.94 0.65
CA SER A 133 -17.28 17.85 2.10
C SER A 133 -16.00 17.31 2.75
N THR A 134 -14.92 17.13 1.98
CA THR A 134 -13.70 16.53 2.50
C THR A 134 -12.96 17.51 3.42
N PRO A 135 -12.51 17.09 4.62
CA PRO A 135 -11.80 17.97 5.55
C PRO A 135 -10.34 18.19 5.12
N SER A 136 -9.78 17.31 4.28
CA SER A 136 -8.40 17.38 3.80
C SER A 136 -8.20 16.54 2.53
N SER A 137 -6.96 16.49 2.04
CA SER A 137 -6.48 15.57 0.99
C SER A 137 -5.65 14.40 1.55
N GLN A 138 -5.55 14.27 2.87
CA GLN A 138 -4.75 13.23 3.50
C GLN A 138 -5.56 11.93 3.59
N ALA A 139 -5.30 11.04 2.64
CA ALA A 139 -5.91 9.73 2.56
C ALA A 139 -5.13 8.69 3.36
N ILE A 140 -5.86 7.86 4.10
CA ILE A 140 -5.35 6.68 4.77
C ILE A 140 -4.98 5.66 3.69
N VAL A 141 -3.78 5.10 3.82
CA VAL A 141 -3.32 3.98 2.99
C VAL A 141 -3.30 2.73 3.86
N GLY A 142 -3.20 1.55 3.23
CA GLY A 142 -3.32 0.23 3.85
C GLY A 142 -2.17 -0.15 4.78
N ARG A 143 -1.72 0.75 5.65
CA ARG A 143 -0.69 0.56 6.68
C ARG A 143 -1.16 1.23 7.96
N TYR A 144 -1.28 0.43 9.01
CA TYR A 144 -1.73 0.86 10.32
C TYR A 144 -0.79 0.29 11.38
N ILE A 145 -0.57 1.02 12.46
CA ILE A 145 -0.12 0.47 13.74
C ILE A 145 -1.22 0.79 14.73
N LEU A 146 -1.84 -0.24 15.31
CA LEU A 146 -3.02 -0.11 16.16
C LEU A 146 -2.70 -0.63 17.55
N THR A 147 -3.25 0.05 18.55
CA THR A 147 -3.25 -0.43 19.95
C THR A 147 -4.36 -1.45 20.15
N PRO A 148 -4.27 -2.33 21.18
CA PRO A 148 -5.30 -3.32 21.48
C PRO A 148 -6.70 -2.74 21.71
N THR A 149 -6.79 -1.48 22.16
CA THR A 149 -8.05 -0.76 22.39
C THR A 149 -8.96 -0.77 21.16
N ILE A 150 -8.40 -0.86 19.94
CA ILE A 150 -9.19 -0.93 18.70
C ILE A 150 -10.17 -2.11 18.68
N PHE A 151 -9.84 -3.23 19.34
CA PHE A 151 -10.71 -4.40 19.37
C PHE A 151 -12.01 -4.13 20.11
N GLU A 152 -11.97 -3.35 21.19
CA GLU A 152 -13.18 -2.92 21.90
C GLU A 152 -14.05 -2.04 21.02
N MET A 153 -13.43 -1.21 20.15
CA MET A 153 -14.17 -0.34 19.23
C MET A 153 -14.80 -1.14 18.10
N LEU A 154 -14.06 -2.11 17.55
CA LEU A 154 -14.56 -3.02 16.51
C LEU A 154 -15.76 -3.87 16.96
N GLU A 155 -15.85 -4.19 18.26
CA GLU A 155 -17.00 -4.89 18.85
C GLU A 155 -18.23 -4.01 19.04
N GLN A 156 -18.07 -2.67 19.01
CA GLN A 156 -19.15 -1.71 19.26
C GLN A 156 -19.76 -1.10 17.98
N ILE A 157 -18.98 -1.03 16.90
CA ILE A 157 -19.46 -0.46 15.64
C ILE A 157 -20.56 -1.33 15.01
N LYS A 158 -21.38 -0.68 14.18
CA LYS A 158 -22.42 -1.33 13.39
C LYS A 158 -21.93 -1.47 11.95
N PRO A 159 -22.46 -2.43 11.17
CA PRO A 159 -22.15 -2.50 9.76
C PRO A 159 -22.67 -1.26 9.02
N ASP A 160 -21.97 -0.88 7.95
CA ASP A 160 -22.39 0.19 7.04
C ASP A 160 -23.59 -0.22 6.17
N LEU A 161 -23.97 0.65 5.22
CA LEU A 161 -25.08 0.38 4.28
C LEU A 161 -24.87 -0.87 3.40
N LYS A 162 -23.63 -1.35 3.27
CA LYS A 162 -23.27 -2.56 2.52
C LYS A 162 -23.15 -3.80 3.40
N GLY A 163 -23.37 -3.67 4.72
CA GLY A 163 -23.20 -4.77 5.65
C GLY A 163 -21.76 -4.98 6.12
N GLU A 164 -20.85 -4.03 5.86
CA GLU A 164 -19.42 -4.14 6.20
C GLU A 164 -19.08 -3.40 7.50
N TYR A 165 -18.28 -4.02 8.36
CA TYR A 165 -17.73 -3.39 9.55
C TYR A 165 -16.45 -2.64 9.15
N GLN A 166 -16.55 -1.32 9.06
CA GLN A 166 -15.46 -0.49 8.57
C GLN A 166 -14.44 -0.17 9.68
N LEU A 167 -13.16 -0.38 9.38
CA LEU A 167 -12.07 -0.02 10.29
C LEU A 167 -12.06 1.50 10.57
N THR A 168 -12.39 2.32 9.57
CA THR A 168 -12.45 3.78 9.68
C THR A 168 -13.42 4.23 10.78
N GLU A 169 -14.59 3.59 10.89
CA GLU A 169 -15.56 3.89 11.95
C GLU A 169 -15.06 3.48 13.33
N ALA A 170 -14.40 2.32 13.44
CA ALA A 170 -13.81 1.88 14.70
C ALA A 170 -12.66 2.79 15.17
N ILE A 171 -11.85 3.31 14.24
CA ILE A 171 -10.80 4.27 14.57
C ILE A 171 -11.41 5.63 14.96
N ASP A 172 -12.49 6.07 14.31
CA ASP A 172 -13.17 7.30 14.72
C ASP A 172 -13.73 7.18 16.14
N LEU A 173 -14.32 6.03 16.48
CA LEU A 173 -14.73 5.72 17.86
C LEU A 173 -13.53 5.64 18.83
N LEU A 174 -12.38 5.11 18.39
CA LEU A 174 -11.15 5.05 19.18
C LEU A 174 -10.67 6.43 19.65
N LEU A 175 -10.91 7.49 18.86
CA LEU A 175 -10.56 8.87 19.23
C LEU A 175 -11.21 9.34 20.54
N THR A 176 -12.31 8.70 20.95
CA THR A 176 -13.00 9.00 22.22
C THR A 176 -12.28 8.41 23.44
N LYS A 177 -11.37 7.45 23.23
CA LYS A 177 -10.63 6.72 24.27
C LYS A 177 -9.17 7.13 24.34
N GLU A 178 -8.52 7.30 23.19
CA GLU A 178 -7.10 7.60 23.10
C GLU A 178 -6.78 8.47 21.87
N PRO A 179 -5.69 9.25 21.92
CA PRO A 179 -5.24 9.99 20.73
C PRO A 179 -4.79 9.03 19.63
N VAL A 180 -5.13 9.35 18.38
CA VAL A 180 -4.60 8.67 17.19
C VAL A 180 -3.80 9.68 16.37
N PHE A 181 -2.72 9.22 15.73
CA PHE A 181 -1.88 10.06 14.88
C PHE A 181 -1.89 9.57 13.44
N SER A 182 -1.66 10.48 12.49
CA SER A 182 -1.39 10.15 11.10
C SER A 182 0.05 10.53 10.73
N TYR A 183 0.62 9.75 9.81
CA TYR A 183 1.98 9.92 9.30
C TYR A 183 1.99 9.88 7.78
N LEU A 184 2.56 10.92 7.15
CA LEU A 184 2.75 10.97 5.70
C LEU A 184 3.94 10.09 5.30
N ILE A 185 3.63 8.87 4.87
CA ILE A 185 4.63 7.87 4.48
C ILE A 185 5.47 8.42 3.31
N GLN A 186 6.78 8.23 3.37
CA GLN A 186 7.67 8.54 2.24
C GLN A 186 7.73 7.36 1.27
N GLY A 187 7.64 7.63 -0.03
CA GLY A 187 7.64 6.61 -1.09
C GLY A 187 6.57 6.82 -2.15
N ASN A 188 6.45 5.89 -3.08
CA ASN A 188 5.35 5.83 -4.05
C ASN A 188 4.39 4.71 -3.65
N ARG A 189 3.09 5.02 -3.60
CA ARG A 189 2.05 4.00 -3.39
C ARG A 189 1.55 3.55 -4.75
N TYR A 190 1.36 2.24 -4.89
CA TYR A 190 0.62 1.63 -5.97
C TYR A 190 -0.54 0.84 -5.37
N ASP A 191 -1.73 1.09 -5.89
CA ASP A 191 -2.94 0.33 -5.58
C ASP A 191 -3.03 -0.81 -6.60
N ILE A 192 -2.70 -2.03 -6.19
CA ILE A 192 -2.75 -3.20 -7.08
C ILE A 192 -4.12 -3.90 -7.05
N GLY A 193 -5.07 -3.39 -6.25
CA GLY A 193 -6.48 -3.78 -6.33
C GLY A 193 -7.16 -3.20 -7.58
N ASP A 194 -6.70 -2.04 -8.04
CA ASP A 194 -7.06 -1.48 -9.34
C ASP A 194 -6.23 -2.08 -10.49
N LYS A 195 -6.90 -2.36 -11.62
CA LYS A 195 -6.26 -2.96 -12.80
C LYS A 195 -5.14 -2.09 -13.37
N PHE A 196 -5.35 -0.77 -13.38
CA PHE A 196 -4.36 0.16 -13.92
C PHE A 196 -3.21 0.34 -12.95
N GLY A 197 -3.49 0.47 -11.66
CA GLY A 197 -2.46 0.52 -10.62
C GLY A 197 -1.57 -0.73 -10.59
N PHE A 198 -2.13 -1.93 -10.83
CA PHE A 198 -1.35 -3.17 -11.01
C PHE A 198 -0.34 -3.09 -12.18
N LEU A 199 -0.76 -2.53 -13.33
CA LEU A 199 0.12 -2.34 -14.49
C LEU A 199 1.21 -1.32 -14.20
N GLN A 200 0.87 -0.20 -13.54
CA GLN A 200 1.85 0.82 -13.13
C GLN A 200 2.92 0.22 -12.20
N ALA A 201 2.49 -0.53 -11.18
CA ALA A 201 3.41 -1.22 -10.28
C ALA A 201 4.32 -2.18 -11.06
N SER A 202 3.74 -3.02 -11.92
CA SER A 202 4.50 -4.00 -12.71
C SER A 202 5.58 -3.35 -13.57
N ILE A 203 5.25 -2.26 -14.27
CA ILE A 203 6.19 -1.51 -15.11
C ILE A 203 7.30 -0.88 -14.26
N ASP A 204 6.94 -0.16 -13.19
CA ASP A 204 7.91 0.56 -12.37
C ASP A 204 8.89 -0.39 -11.66
N PHE A 205 8.40 -1.52 -11.14
CA PHE A 205 9.25 -2.54 -10.53
C PHE A 205 10.13 -3.26 -11.57
N ALA A 206 9.63 -3.52 -12.78
CA ALA A 206 10.44 -4.10 -13.85
C ALA A 206 11.56 -3.15 -14.30
N LEU A 207 11.31 -1.84 -14.36
CA LEU A 207 12.32 -0.83 -14.70
C LEU A 207 13.44 -0.71 -13.64
N LYS A 208 13.21 -1.21 -12.42
CA LYS A 208 14.23 -1.29 -11.36
C LYS A 208 15.11 -2.54 -11.44
N ARG A 209 14.65 -3.60 -12.12
CA ARG A 209 15.39 -4.86 -12.27
C ARG A 209 16.42 -4.75 -13.38
N THR A 210 17.68 -5.07 -13.07
CA THR A 210 18.82 -4.91 -13.98
C THR A 210 18.65 -5.63 -15.31
N GLU A 211 18.07 -6.82 -15.27
CA GLU A 211 17.86 -7.74 -16.38
C GLU A 211 16.65 -7.34 -17.24
N LEU A 212 15.64 -6.68 -16.67
CA LEU A 212 14.42 -6.28 -17.39
C LEU A 212 14.46 -4.83 -17.88
N LYS A 213 15.23 -3.96 -17.23
CA LYS A 213 15.23 -2.52 -17.49
C LYS A 213 15.50 -2.18 -18.95
N LYS A 214 16.61 -2.66 -19.52
CA LYS A 214 17.01 -2.28 -20.90
C LYS A 214 16.01 -2.81 -21.95
N PRO A 215 15.61 -4.10 -21.93
CA PRO A 215 14.57 -4.59 -22.84
C PRO A 215 13.25 -3.84 -22.73
N LEU A 216 12.78 -3.57 -21.51
CA LEU A 216 11.51 -2.87 -21.27
C LEU A 216 11.58 -1.41 -21.73
N GLU A 217 12.66 -0.68 -21.43
CA GLU A 217 12.86 0.67 -21.93
C GLU A 217 12.84 0.73 -23.46
N LYS A 218 13.39 -0.28 -24.14
CA LYS A 218 13.36 -0.37 -25.61
C LYS A 218 11.92 -0.58 -26.09
N TYR A 219 11.21 -1.55 -25.52
CA TYR A 219 9.83 -1.85 -25.88
C TYR A 219 8.88 -0.65 -25.69
N LEU A 220 8.99 0.06 -24.56
CA LEU A 220 8.16 1.25 -24.30
C LEU A 220 8.39 2.36 -25.33
N LYS A 221 9.63 2.56 -25.78
CA LYS A 221 9.93 3.55 -26.85
C LYS A 221 9.34 3.14 -28.18
N GLU A 222 9.40 1.84 -28.51
CA GLU A 222 8.81 1.33 -29.74
C GLU A 222 7.28 1.51 -29.76
N LEU A 223 6.61 1.32 -28.61
CA LEU A 223 5.17 1.60 -28.50
C LEU A 223 4.84 3.07 -28.78
N VAL A 224 5.60 4.01 -28.20
CA VAL A 224 5.40 5.46 -28.44
C VAL A 224 5.64 5.82 -29.91
N LEU A 225 6.64 5.22 -30.55
CA LEU A 225 6.97 5.48 -31.95
C LEU A 225 5.90 4.95 -32.91
N LYS A 226 5.27 3.80 -32.58
CA LYS A 226 4.22 3.15 -33.38
C LYS A 226 2.84 3.78 -33.23
N ASP A 227 2.65 4.70 -32.28
CA ASP A 227 1.36 5.35 -32.11
C ASP A 227 1.14 6.40 -33.20
N ASP A 228 0.38 6.05 -34.24
CA ASP A 228 0.08 6.93 -35.38
C ASP A 228 -0.80 8.14 -35.01
N LYS A 229 -1.39 8.16 -33.80
CA LYS A 229 -2.15 9.32 -33.30
C LYS A 229 -1.27 10.42 -32.72
N LEU A 230 -0.01 10.11 -32.40
CA LEU A 230 0.96 11.09 -31.91
C LEU A 230 1.69 11.76 -33.07
N SER A 231 1.69 13.10 -33.10
CA SER A 231 2.54 13.84 -34.03
C SER A 231 4.02 13.59 -33.75
N ASP A 232 4.87 13.69 -34.77
CA ASP A 232 6.31 13.49 -34.63
C ASP A 232 6.93 14.41 -33.57
N SER A 233 6.46 15.65 -33.48
CA SER A 233 6.85 16.60 -32.44
C SER A 233 6.51 16.11 -31.02
N LYS A 234 5.35 15.47 -30.83
CA LYS A 234 4.94 14.87 -29.55
C LYS A 234 5.77 13.62 -29.24
N LYS A 235 6.00 12.74 -30.23
CA LYS A 235 6.87 11.56 -30.10
C LYS A 235 8.29 11.94 -29.67
N ILE A 236 8.88 12.95 -30.32
CA ILE A 236 10.22 13.47 -30.01
C ILE A 236 10.27 14.02 -28.58
N ASN A 237 9.30 14.84 -28.18
CA ASN A 237 9.25 15.39 -26.81
C ASN A 237 9.17 14.28 -25.76
N LEU A 238 8.35 13.26 -25.99
CA LEU A 238 8.23 12.11 -25.11
C LEU A 238 9.58 11.37 -24.98
N LEU A 239 10.25 11.10 -26.10
CA LEU A 239 11.54 10.41 -26.13
C LEU A 239 12.67 11.22 -25.48
N ILE A 240 12.66 12.55 -25.63
CA ILE A 240 13.59 13.47 -24.95
C ILE A 240 13.37 13.40 -23.44
N ASN A 241 12.12 13.49 -22.99
CA ASN A 241 11.78 13.34 -21.58
C ASN A 241 12.29 12.00 -21.06
N PHE A 242 12.09 10.89 -21.79
CA PHE A 242 12.58 9.56 -21.41
C PHE A 242 14.10 9.48 -21.24
N LYS A 243 14.88 10.26 -21.99
CA LYS A 243 16.33 10.38 -21.80
C LYS A 243 16.69 11.22 -20.57
N GLN A 244 15.98 12.31 -20.31
CA GLN A 244 16.19 13.16 -19.12
C GLN A 244 15.80 12.44 -17.81
N LEU A 245 14.79 11.57 -17.87
CA LEU A 245 14.32 10.68 -16.81
C LEU A 245 15.41 9.76 -16.24
N LYS A 246 16.43 9.41 -17.05
CA LYS A 246 17.59 8.64 -16.58
C LYS A 246 18.47 9.38 -15.56
N ARG A 247 18.30 10.69 -15.40
CA ARG A 247 19.10 11.52 -14.47
C ARG A 247 18.44 11.80 -13.12
N SER A 248 17.17 11.42 -12.91
CA SER A 248 16.48 11.62 -11.63
C SER A 248 15.45 10.52 -11.38
N ALA A 249 15.64 9.73 -10.31
CA ALA A 249 14.75 8.65 -9.88
C ALA A 249 13.32 9.12 -9.54
N LYS A 250 13.08 10.43 -9.43
CA LYS A 250 11.79 11.03 -9.06
C LYS A 250 10.81 11.18 -10.23
N ASN A 251 11.25 11.00 -11.48
CA ASN A 251 10.48 11.49 -12.63
C ASN A 251 9.78 10.37 -13.44
N ALA A 252 10.05 9.07 -13.20
CA ALA A 252 9.45 7.96 -13.98
C ALA A 252 7.91 8.01 -14.02
N LEU A 253 7.28 8.43 -12.91
CA LEU A 253 5.84 8.62 -12.82
C LEU A 253 5.32 9.73 -13.75
N LEU A 254 6.05 10.84 -13.89
CA LEU A 254 5.70 11.95 -14.79
C LEU A 254 5.71 11.51 -16.27
N PHE A 255 6.53 10.52 -16.64
CA PHE A 255 6.54 9.98 -17.99
C PHE A 255 5.23 9.26 -18.34
N LEU A 256 4.79 8.38 -17.45
CA LEU A 256 3.53 7.66 -17.61
C LEU A 256 2.35 8.65 -17.59
N TYR A 257 2.34 9.64 -16.70
CA TYR A 257 1.32 10.69 -16.69
C TYR A 257 1.28 11.51 -18.00
N SER A 258 2.42 11.77 -18.64
CA SER A 258 2.47 12.47 -19.93
C SER A 258 1.99 11.63 -21.13
N ILE A 259 1.96 10.30 -21.00
CA ILE A 259 1.35 9.39 -21.98
C ILE A 259 -0.18 9.33 -21.81
N ILE A 260 -0.68 9.48 -20.58
CA ILE A 260 -2.09 9.27 -20.21
C ILE A 260 -2.95 10.53 -20.38
N LEU A 261 -2.36 11.73 -20.39
CA LEU A 261 -3.08 13.02 -20.55
C LEU A 261 -3.25 13.45 -22.03
N LEU A 262 -3.13 12.52 -22.97
CA LEU A 262 -3.43 12.68 -24.41
C LEU A 262 -4.54 11.72 -24.82
#